data_AF-A0A847ZNS9-F1
#
_entry.id   AF-A0A847ZNS9-F1
#
_cell.length_a   1.000
_cell.length_b   1.000
_cell.length_c   1.000
_cell.angle_alpha   90.00
_cell.angle_beta   90.00
_cell.angle_gamma   90.00
#
_symmetry.space_group_name_H-M   'P 1'
#
loop_
_entity.id
_entity.type
_entity.pdbx_description
1 polymer ?
#
loop_
_entity_poly.entity_id
_entity_poly.type
_entity_poly.pdbx_seq_one_letter_code
_entity_poly.pdbx_strand_id
1 'polypeptide(L)' 'QVVDVTGAGDLYAAGFLYGFTRELPLARCAQLGGLAAAEVISHVGARPEVSLKDHAAKAGLV' A
#
# COMPACT_ATOMS: atom_id res chain seq x y z
N GLN A 1 -13.09 -0.16 6.88
CA GLN A 1 -14.21 -0.96 6.31
C GLN A 1 -13.81 -1.36 4.91
N VAL A 2 -14.15 -2.57 4.44
CA VAL A 2 -13.91 -2.98 3.05
C VAL A 2 -15.09 -2.51 2.21
N VAL A 3 -14.82 -1.75 1.15
CA VAL A 3 -15.84 -1.11 0.29
C VAL A 3 -15.81 -1.70 -1.12
N ASP A 4 -14.62 -1.78 -1.73
CA ASP A 4 -14.37 -2.34 -3.06
C ASP A 4 -13.05 -3.11 -2.99
N VAL A 5 -12.91 -4.24 -3.67
CA VAL A 5 -11.65 -5.02 -3.67
C VAL A 5 -10.84 -4.82 -4.95
N THR A 6 -11.34 -3.98 -5.86
CA THR A 6 -10.67 -3.66 -7.13
C THR A 6 -9.30 -3.03 -6.87
N GLY A 7 -8.26 -3.58 -7.49
CA GLY A 7 -6.89 -3.05 -7.38
C GLY A 7 -6.13 -3.44 -6.10
N ALA A 8 -6.71 -4.24 -5.19
CA ALA A 8 -6.04 -4.63 -3.94
C ALA A 8 -4.69 -5.34 -4.19
N GLY A 9 -4.64 -6.30 -5.13
CA GLY A 9 -3.42 -7.01 -5.49
C GLY A 9 -2.39 -6.14 -6.18
N ASP A 10 -2.84 -5.24 -7.06
CA ASP A 10 -1.98 -4.30 -7.78
C ASP A 10 -1.28 -3.34 -6.81
N LEU A 11 -2.03 -2.80 -5.85
CA LEU A 11 -1.51 -1.89 -4.84
C LEU A 11 -0.62 -2.61 -3.81
N TYR A 12 -0.94 -3.86 -3.46
CA TYR A 12 -0.04 -4.69 -2.67
C TYR A 12 1.30 -4.88 -3.39
N ALA A 13 1.28 -5.28 -4.66
CA ALA A 13 2.48 -5.46 -5.46
C ALA A 13 3.25 -4.13 -5.61
N ALA A 14 2.56 -3.02 -5.85
CA ALA A 14 3.18 -1.70 -5.95
C ALA A 14 3.91 -1.30 -4.65
N GLY A 15 3.25 -1.43 -3.49
CA GLY A 15 3.86 -1.14 -2.20
C GLY A 15 5.02 -2.08 -1.86
N PHE A 16 4.89 -3.37 -2.17
CA PHE A 16 5.95 -4.35 -1.98
C PHE A 16 7.17 -4.03 -2.86
N LEU A 17 6.96 -3.79 -4.16
CA LEU A 17 8.03 -3.49 -5.11
C LEU A 17 8.69 -2.14 -4.80
N TYR A 18 7.93 -1.16 -4.30
CA TYR A 18 8.49 0.11 -3.83
C TYR A 18 9.53 -0.10 -2.72
N GLY A 19 9.23 -0.96 -1.73
CA GLY A 19 10.17 -1.31 -0.67
C GLY A 19 11.31 -2.19 -1.17
N PHE A 20 11.01 -3.16 -2.02
CA PHE A 20 11.99 -4.11 -2.55
C PHE A 20 13.06 -3.42 -3.41
N THR A 21 12.66 -2.46 -4.25
CA THR A 21 13.58 -1.65 -5.06
C THR A 21 14.44 -0.68 -4.25
N ARG A 22 14.19 -0.56 -2.94
CA ARG A 22 14.96 0.22 -1.96
C ARG A 22 15.71 -0.65 -0.96
N GLU A 23 15.84 -1.96 -1.26
CA GLU A 23 16.55 -2.93 -0.42
C GLU A 23 16.02 -3.00 1.02
N LEU A 24 14.74 -2.68 1.22
CA LEU A 24 14.13 -2.80 2.55
C LEU A 24 13.97 -4.28 2.94
N PRO A 25 13.95 -4.60 4.25
CA PRO A 25 13.63 -5.95 4.71
C PRO A 25 12.29 -6.43 4.16
N LEU A 26 12.17 -7.71 3.79
CA LEU A 26 10.94 -8.27 3.21
C LEU A 26 9.69 -8.01 4.07
N ALA A 27 9.85 -7.99 5.40
CA ALA A 27 8.78 -7.62 6.33
C ALA A 27 8.29 -6.18 6.11
N ARG A 28 9.20 -5.22 5.84
CA ARG A 28 8.82 -3.84 5.49
C ARG A 28 8.16 -3.76 4.12
N CYS A 29 8.63 -4.52 3.14
CA CYS A 29 7.98 -4.59 1.82
C CYS A 29 6.53 -5.08 1.94
N ALA A 30 6.30 -6.15 2.72
CA ALA A 30 4.96 -6.67 2.99
C ALA A 30 4.08 -5.66 3.73
N GLN A 31 4.63 -4.91 4.69
CA GLN A 31 3.90 -3.83 5.39
C GLN A 31 3.48 -2.70 4.44
N LEU A 32 4.37 -2.28 3.54
CA LEU A 32 4.08 -1.23 2.55
C LEU A 32 3.01 -1.69 1.55
N GLY A 33 3.11 -2.94 1.06
CA GLY A 33 2.07 -3.55 0.23
C GLY A 33 0.73 -3.64 0.96
N GLY A 34 0.73 -4.10 2.20
CA GLY A 34 -0.46 -4.18 3.04
C GLY A 34 -1.12 -2.82 3.27
N LEU A 35 -0.33 -1.77 3.52
CA LEU A 35 -0.84 -0.41 3.70
C LEU A 35 -1.49 0.13 2.42
N ALA A 36 -0.84 -0.05 1.27
CA ALA A 36 -1.38 0.39 -0.02
C ALA A 36 -2.67 -0.37 -0.40
N ALA A 37 -2.70 -1.68 -0.15
CA ALA A 37 -3.90 -2.50 -0.38
C ALA A 37 -5.04 -2.12 0.57
N ALA A 38 -4.75 -1.88 1.86
CA ALA A 38 -5.75 -1.49 2.84
C ALA A 38 -6.39 -0.12 2.51
N GLU A 39 -5.61 0.79 1.92
CA GLU A 39 -6.09 2.08 1.48
C GLU A 39 -7.05 1.95 0.29
N VAL A 40 -6.65 1.26 -0.79
CA VAL A 40 -7.48 1.18 -2.01
C VAL A 40 -8.80 0.44 -1.78
N ILE A 41 -8.84 -0.52 -0.84
CA ILE A 41 -10.10 -1.24 -0.54
C ILE A 41 -11.08 -0.47 0.32
N SER A 42 -10.72 0.73 0.80
CA SER A 42 -11.52 1.53 1.73
C SER A 42 -12.46 2.52 1.05
N HIS A 43 -12.39 2.64 -0.27
CA HIS A 43 -13.22 3.49 -1.13
C HIS A 43 -13.51 2.76 -2.44
N VAL A 44 -14.30 3.37 -3.33
CA VAL A 44 -14.59 2.78 -4.66
C VAL A 44 -13.47 3.15 -5.64
N GLY A 45 -13.05 2.21 -6.48
CA GLY A 45 -12.07 2.44 -7.55
C GLY A 45 -10.67 1.86 -7.27
N ALA A 46 -9.85 1.79 -8.33
CA ALA A 46 -8.59 1.03 -8.32
C ALA A 46 -7.32 1.86 -8.01
N ARG A 47 -7.46 3.13 -7.60
CA ARG A 47 -6.33 4.03 -7.34
C ARG A 47 -6.51 4.76 -6.02
N PRO A 48 -5.44 5.00 -5.26
CA PRO A 48 -5.50 5.71 -4.00
C PRO A 48 -6.15 7.08 -4.09
N GLU A 49 -7.00 7.40 -3.12
CA GLU A 49 -7.55 8.75 -2.94
C GLU A 49 -6.66 9.62 -2.05
N VAL A 50 -5.71 9.02 -1.32
CA VAL A 50 -4.74 9.73 -0.50
C VAL A 50 -3.29 9.50 -0.93
N SER A 51 -2.40 10.39 -0.50
CA SER A 51 -0.96 10.24 -0.67
C SER A 51 -0.46 9.01 0.10
N LEU A 52 -0.10 7.94 -0.62
CA LEU A 52 0.48 6.73 -0.02
C LEU A 52 1.81 7.03 0.70
N LYS A 53 2.57 8.03 0.24
CA LYS A 53 3.81 8.46 0.91
C LYS A 53 3.52 9.00 2.31
N ASP A 54 2.54 9.91 2.43
CA ASP A 54 2.19 10.51 3.72
C ASP A 54 1.54 9.49 4.64
N HIS A 55 0.76 8.56 4.08
CA HIS A 55 0.15 7.47 4.82
C HIS A 55 1.22 6.50 5.38
N ALA A 56 2.22 6.14 4.55
CA ALA A 56 3.34 5.32 4.98
C ALA A 56 4.23 6.01 6.03
N ALA A 57 4.46 7.32 5.92
CA ALA A 57 5.21 8.09 6.90
C ALA A 57 4.49 8.13 8.26
N LYS A 58 3.16 8.34 8.26
CA LYS A 58 2.33 8.26 9.48
C LYS A 58 2.38 6.89 10.13
N ALA A 59 2.50 5.83 9.34
CA ALA A 59 2.66 4.45 9.81
C ALA A 59 4.12 4.08 10.17
N GLY A 60 5.07 5.02 10.06
CA GLY A 60 6.48 4.78 10.35
C GLY A 60 7.13 3.75 9.44
N LEU A 61 6.67 3.63 8.18
CA LEU A 61 7.19 2.69 7.19
C LEU A 61 8.22 3.33 6.23
N VAL A 62 8.26 4.66 6.16
CA VAL A 62 9.22 5.47 5.37
C VAL A 62 9.65 6.71 6.15
#